data_AF-A0A7K8E3M6-F1
#
_entry.id   AF-A0A7K8E3M6-F1
#
_cell.length_a   1.000
_cell.length_b   1.000
_cell.length_c   1.000
_cell.angle_alpha   90.00
_cell.angle_beta   90.00
_cell.angle_gamma   90.00
#
_symmetry.space_group_name_H-M   'P 1'
#
loop_
_entity.id
_entity.type
_entity.pdbx_description
1 polymer ?
#
loop_
_entity_poly.entity_id
_entity_poly.type
_entity_poly.pdbx_seq_one_letter_code
_entity_poly.pdbx_strand_id
1 'polypeptide(L)'
;SQSGQQMLSSQLECVQSIKDGVLEEAKCTESHRVPLLAQQGRGAQTQTQSALRLLQVETQTLYNKRDSEDLYVTNIFYEREVTKREVTEAEVTELVWKLCLAHSASYETADLFMTLVFELQHLSFEALRTLWQRSSFKCRDNWQPLIDALPSCATEACVVLMKDLIASGEVEEDKVEYFFWSFAFIPNPTSGMIESLAPLLKSPRASQSCFLGVTALVHRFCSAHSSCDVVPAVQSVMRTLGEFLGGNCTVQDSEHLSKVQRALRAIGNAGLAAAALAPALSSCAALRSRPLEIRLAAVRAFRRIPCSARVSHLLPRLA
;
A
#
# COMPACT_ATOMS: atom_id res chain seq x y z
N SER A 1 24.46 10.30 -10.50
CA SER A 1 23.46 10.50 -11.56
C SER A 1 22.97 9.15 -12.06
N GLN A 2 21.98 8.55 -11.37
CA GLN A 2 21.31 7.35 -11.87
C GLN A 2 20.18 7.80 -12.77
N SER A 3 20.36 7.61 -14.08
CA SER A 3 19.28 7.70 -15.07
C SER A 3 18.18 6.74 -14.64
N GLY A 4 17.01 7.27 -14.27
CA GLY A 4 15.84 6.43 -14.05
C GLY A 4 15.56 5.66 -15.33
N GLN A 5 15.69 4.33 -15.29
CA GLN A 5 15.24 3.51 -16.41
C GLN A 5 13.74 3.74 -16.54
N GLN A 6 13.35 4.37 -17.64
CA GLN A 6 11.95 4.62 -17.95
C GLN A 6 11.29 3.25 -18.19
N MET A 7 10.53 2.77 -17.21
CA MET A 7 9.93 1.44 -17.21
C MET A 7 8.83 1.27 -18.27
N LEU A 8 8.33 2.38 -18.81
CA LEU A 8 7.30 2.43 -19.86
C LEU A 8 7.62 3.57 -20.84
N SER A 9 7.83 3.23 -22.10
CA SER A 9 7.94 4.21 -23.19
C SER A 9 6.61 4.28 -23.94
N SER A 10 5.93 5.42 -23.84
CA SER A 10 4.65 5.67 -24.50
C SER A 10 4.82 6.72 -25.61
N GLN A 11 4.22 6.47 -26.78
CA GLN A 11 4.22 7.40 -27.91
C GLN A 11 2.83 7.44 -28.54
N LEU A 12 2.32 8.64 -28.83
CA LEU A 12 1.08 8.87 -29.55
C LEU A 12 1.38 9.77 -30.76
N GLU A 13 0.99 9.33 -31.95
CA GLU A 13 1.10 10.10 -33.18
C GLU A 13 -0.28 10.19 -33.84
N CYS A 14 -0.75 11.41 -34.14
CA CYS A 14 -2.05 11.65 -34.76
C CYS A 14 -1.88 12.53 -36.01
N VAL A 15 -2.48 12.12 -37.11
CA VAL A 15 -2.57 12.88 -38.37
C VAL A 15 -4.02 13.27 -38.57
N GLN A 16 -4.28 14.57 -38.72
CA GLN A 16 -5.62 15.14 -38.89
C GLN A 16 -5.71 15.86 -40.24
N SER A 17 -6.80 15.64 -40.97
CA SER A 17 -7.19 16.38 -42.16
C SER A 17 -8.37 17.26 -41.82
N ILE A 18 -8.18 18.58 -41.92
CA ILE A 18 -9.19 19.59 -41.62
C ILE A 18 -9.45 20.38 -42.90
N LYS A 19 -10.72 20.45 -43.29
CA LYS A 19 -11.17 21.22 -44.44
C LYS A 19 -12.31 22.13 -44.02
N ASP A 20 -12.22 23.41 -44.39
CA ASP A 20 -13.23 24.43 -44.07
C ASP A 20 -13.57 24.51 -42.57
N GLY A 21 -12.57 24.28 -41.71
CA GLY A 21 -12.73 24.26 -40.25
C GLY A 21 -13.37 23.00 -39.67
N VAL A 22 -13.69 22.01 -40.50
CA VAL A 22 -14.29 20.73 -40.10
C VAL A 22 -13.26 19.60 -40.22
N LEU A 23 -13.21 18.73 -39.20
CA LEU A 23 -12.37 17.54 -39.21
C LEU A 23 -12.94 16.50 -40.20
N GLU A 24 -12.24 16.29 -41.32
CA GLU A 24 -12.62 15.26 -42.31
C GLU A 24 -12.10 13.88 -41.93
N GLU A 25 -10.89 13.81 -41.41
CA GLU A 25 -10.27 12.55 -41.00
C GLU A 25 -9.28 12.78 -39.85
N ALA A 26 -9.25 11.87 -38.88
CA ALA A 26 -8.18 11.74 -37.90
C ALA A 26 -7.71 10.29 -37.84
N LYS A 27 -6.41 10.07 -37.94
CA LYS A 27 -5.78 8.75 -37.75
C LYS A 27 -4.72 8.87 -36.66
N CYS A 28 -4.87 8.11 -35.60
CA CYS A 28 -3.93 8.08 -34.50
C CYS A 28 -3.32 6.68 -34.33
N THR A 29 -2.04 6.64 -34.01
CA THR A 29 -1.31 5.44 -33.62
C THR A 29 -0.69 5.68 -32.25
N GLU A 30 -1.13 4.91 -31.27
CA GLU A 30 -0.59 4.88 -29.92
C GLU A 30 0.26 3.62 -29.74
N SER A 31 1.40 3.74 -29.08
CA SER A 31 2.25 2.59 -28.74
C SER A 31 2.82 2.71 -27.34
N HIS A 32 2.82 1.60 -26.62
CA HIS A 32 3.45 1.48 -25.31
C HIS A 32 4.43 0.31 -25.32
N ARG A 33 5.67 0.56 -24.90
CA ARG A 33 6.72 -0.45 -24.80
C ARG A 33 7.17 -0.61 -23.36
N VAL A 34 7.09 -1.84 -22.86
CA VAL A 34 7.60 -2.25 -21.56
C VAL A 34 8.79 -3.17 -21.78
N PRO A 35 10.03 -2.72 -21.52
CA PRO A 35 11.20 -3.60 -21.58
C PRO A 35 11.15 -4.60 -20.42
N LEU A 36 11.23 -5.89 -20.73
CA LEU A 36 11.34 -6.96 -19.73
C LEU A 36 12.82 -7.29 -19.56
N LEU A 37 13.42 -6.74 -18.49
CA LEU A 37 14.84 -6.89 -18.10
C LEU A 37 15.85 -6.18 -19.04
N ALA A 38 17.03 -5.88 -18.50
CA ALA A 38 18.08 -5.07 -19.14
C ALA A 38 18.70 -5.67 -20.43
N GLN A 39 18.18 -6.80 -20.94
CA GLN A 39 18.62 -7.37 -22.21
C GLN A 39 17.74 -6.86 -23.36
N GLN A 40 18.38 -6.15 -24.29
CA GLN A 40 17.75 -5.66 -25.51
C GLN A 40 17.09 -6.83 -26.27
N GLY A 41 15.78 -6.71 -26.51
CA GLY A 41 15.02 -7.62 -27.39
C GLY A 41 13.90 -8.42 -26.73
N ARG A 42 13.75 -8.38 -25.39
CA ARG A 42 12.60 -8.97 -24.69
C ARG A 42 11.77 -7.86 -24.05
N GLY A 43 10.55 -7.66 -24.52
CA GLY A 43 9.63 -6.64 -24.02
C GLY A 43 8.22 -6.87 -24.54
N ALA A 44 7.23 -6.30 -23.87
CA ALA A 44 5.86 -6.26 -24.35
C ALA A 44 5.64 -4.93 -25.08
N GLN A 45 5.03 -4.99 -26.26
CA GLN A 45 4.58 -3.80 -26.98
C GLN A 45 3.07 -3.90 -27.19
N THR A 46 2.35 -2.87 -26.79
CA THR A 46 0.97 -2.66 -27.22
C THR A 46 0.96 -1.56 -28.28
N GLN A 47 0.10 -1.71 -29.28
CA GLN A 47 -0.13 -0.71 -30.31
C GLN A 47 -1.62 -0.60 -30.58
N THR A 48 -2.15 0.61 -30.50
CA THR A 48 -3.55 0.94 -30.76
C THR A 48 -3.61 1.86 -31.97
N GLN A 49 -4.46 1.54 -32.94
CA GLN A 49 -4.73 2.39 -34.09
C GLN A 49 -6.19 2.82 -34.05
N SER A 50 -6.44 4.12 -34.13
CA SER A 50 -7.79 4.68 -34.17
C SER A 50 -7.95 5.57 -35.39
N ALA A 51 -9.10 5.47 -36.05
CA ALA A 51 -9.44 6.28 -37.21
C ALA A 51 -10.86 6.82 -37.07
N LEU A 52 -11.01 8.13 -37.24
CA LEU A 52 -12.27 8.84 -37.30
C LEU A 52 -12.38 9.48 -38.68
N ARG A 53 -13.50 9.29 -39.38
CA ARG A 53 -13.72 9.88 -40.71
C ARG A 53 -15.11 10.46 -40.81
N LEU A 54 -15.19 11.69 -41.31
CA LEU A 54 -16.44 12.34 -41.67
C LEU A 54 -17.02 11.66 -42.91
N LEU A 55 -18.21 11.09 -42.76
CA LEU A 55 -18.91 10.43 -43.86
C LEU A 55 -19.91 11.38 -44.53
N GLN A 56 -20.68 12.10 -43.73
CA GLN A 56 -21.72 13.01 -44.21
C GLN A 56 -21.99 14.10 -43.16
N VAL A 57 -22.37 15.29 -43.63
CA VAL A 57 -22.88 16.38 -42.80
C VAL A 57 -24.37 16.52 -43.08
N GLU A 58 -25.20 16.42 -42.05
CA GLU A 58 -26.66 16.56 -42.14
C GLU A 58 -27.13 17.78 -41.33
N THR A 59 -28.04 18.56 -41.90
CA THR A 59 -28.73 19.64 -41.17
C THR A 59 -29.78 19.04 -40.25
N GLN A 60 -29.51 19.05 -38.94
CA GLN A 60 -30.39 18.45 -37.95
C GLN A 60 -31.42 19.46 -37.43
N THR A 61 -32.70 19.14 -37.54
CA THR A 61 -33.79 19.88 -36.90
C THR A 61 -34.08 19.32 -35.51
N LEU A 62 -33.74 20.11 -34.48
CA LEU A 62 -34.14 19.99 -33.07
C LEU A 62 -33.92 18.61 -32.41
N TYR A 63 -32.83 18.47 -31.66
CA TYR A 63 -32.75 17.46 -30.60
C TYR A 63 -33.67 17.87 -29.44
N ASN A 64 -34.63 17.03 -29.08
CA ASN A 64 -35.13 17.01 -27.71
C ASN A 64 -33.95 16.63 -26.83
N LYS A 65 -33.38 17.61 -26.11
CA LYS A 65 -32.52 17.37 -24.97
C LYS A 65 -33.30 16.43 -24.05
N ARG A 66 -32.94 15.14 -24.00
CA ARG A 66 -33.23 14.37 -22.80
C ARG A 66 -32.45 15.07 -21.70
N ASP A 67 -33.14 15.58 -20.70
CA ASP A 67 -32.53 15.93 -19.44
C ASP A 67 -31.87 14.65 -18.92
N SER A 68 -30.56 14.58 -19.12
CA SER A 68 -29.74 13.49 -18.61
C SER A 68 -29.31 13.95 -17.22
N GLU A 69 -30.23 13.85 -16.27
CA GLU A 69 -30.04 14.29 -14.87
C GLU A 69 -28.85 13.59 -14.19
N ASP A 70 -28.32 12.51 -14.78
CA ASP A 70 -27.22 11.71 -14.26
C ASP A 70 -25.86 11.88 -14.98
N LEU A 71 -25.65 12.93 -15.78
CA LEU A 71 -24.35 13.19 -16.41
C LEU A 71 -23.57 14.30 -15.69
N TYR A 72 -22.36 13.99 -15.26
CA TYR A 72 -21.40 14.99 -14.80
C TYR A 72 -20.34 15.19 -15.89
N VAL A 73 -19.97 16.45 -16.15
CA VAL A 73 -18.95 16.80 -17.13
C VAL A 73 -17.61 16.90 -16.43
N THR A 74 -16.66 16.07 -16.85
CA THR A 74 -15.27 16.14 -16.42
C THR A 74 -14.36 16.57 -17.57
N ASN A 75 -13.06 16.58 -17.31
CA ASN A 75 -12.08 16.87 -18.34
C ASN A 75 -11.90 15.64 -19.28
N ILE A 76 -11.10 15.79 -20.33
CA ILE A 76 -10.88 14.72 -21.32
C ILE A 76 -9.87 13.65 -20.84
N PHE A 77 -9.32 13.78 -19.63
CA PHE A 77 -8.40 12.76 -19.12
C PHE A 77 -9.17 11.48 -18.83
N TYR A 78 -8.52 10.34 -19.07
CA TYR A 78 -9.09 9.05 -18.76
C TYR A 78 -9.43 8.95 -17.27
N GLU A 79 -10.71 8.78 -16.97
CA GLU A 79 -11.21 8.47 -15.65
C GLU A 79 -11.44 6.96 -15.58
N ARG A 80 -10.73 6.29 -14.67
CA ARG A 80 -10.93 4.86 -14.46
C ARG A 80 -12.29 4.66 -13.81
N GLU A 81 -13.22 4.09 -14.55
CA GLU A 81 -14.43 3.52 -13.95
C GLU A 81 -14.03 2.34 -13.07
N VAL A 82 -14.20 2.53 -11.75
CA VAL A 82 -14.08 1.42 -10.79
C VAL A 82 -15.45 0.76 -10.74
N THR A 83 -15.74 -0.10 -11.70
CA THR A 83 -16.89 -1.00 -11.57
C THR A 83 -16.64 -1.87 -10.34
N LYS A 84 -17.44 -1.66 -9.29
CA LYS A 84 -17.44 -2.56 -8.13
C LYS A 84 -17.95 -3.91 -8.62
N ARG A 85 -17.04 -4.87 -8.83
CA ARG A 85 -17.42 -6.27 -9.01
C ARG A 85 -18.05 -6.73 -7.71
N GLU A 86 -19.34 -7.07 -7.76
CA GLU A 86 -20.00 -7.74 -6.65
C GLU A 86 -19.57 -9.20 -6.68
N VAL A 87 -18.79 -9.60 -5.68
CA VAL A 87 -18.35 -10.97 -5.49
C VAL A 87 -19.26 -11.60 -4.47
N THR A 88 -19.81 -12.75 -4.82
CA THR A 88 -20.68 -13.49 -3.91
C THR A 88 -19.84 -14.36 -2.97
N GLU A 89 -20.32 -14.54 -1.73
CA GLU A 89 -19.68 -15.47 -0.79
C GLU A 89 -19.59 -16.90 -1.36
N ALA A 90 -20.54 -17.29 -2.21
CA ALA A 90 -20.60 -18.61 -2.83
C ALA A 90 -19.40 -18.87 -3.75
N GLU A 91 -19.02 -17.89 -4.57
CA GLU A 91 -17.85 -17.98 -5.47
C GLU A 91 -16.56 -18.19 -4.66
N VAL A 92 -16.38 -17.44 -3.57
CA VAL A 92 -15.22 -17.57 -2.70
C VAL A 92 -15.21 -18.91 -1.96
N THR A 93 -16.39 -19.40 -1.55
CA THR A 93 -16.56 -20.73 -0.96
C THR A 93 -16.09 -21.83 -1.92
N GLU A 94 -16.49 -21.73 -3.19
CA GLU A 94 -16.11 -22.71 -4.20
C GLU A 94 -14.60 -22.71 -4.46
N LEU A 95 -13.98 -21.52 -4.54
CA LEU A 95 -12.53 -21.39 -4.73
C LEU A 95 -11.75 -22.02 -3.57
N VAL A 96 -12.17 -21.73 -2.33
CA VAL A 96 -11.56 -22.35 -1.16
C VAL A 96 -11.73 -23.86 -1.22
N TRP A 97 -12.94 -24.37 -1.46
CA TRP A 97 -13.18 -25.80 -1.59
C TRP A 97 -12.25 -26.48 -2.61
N LYS A 98 -12.08 -25.89 -3.81
CA LYS A 98 -11.16 -26.40 -4.84
C LYS A 98 -9.71 -26.45 -4.35
N LEU A 99 -9.24 -25.39 -3.70
CA LEU A 99 -7.89 -25.32 -3.12
C LEU A 99 -7.68 -26.33 -1.99
N CYS A 100 -8.72 -26.66 -1.26
CA CYS A 100 -8.66 -27.63 -0.18
C CYS A 100 -8.51 -29.07 -0.67
N LEU A 101 -9.10 -29.36 -1.84
CA LEU A 101 -8.93 -30.63 -2.55
C LEU A 101 -7.62 -30.70 -3.36
N ALA A 102 -6.90 -29.59 -3.50
CA ALA A 102 -5.61 -29.58 -4.20
C ALA A 102 -4.52 -30.19 -3.31
N HIS A 103 -3.92 -31.29 -3.78
CA HIS A 103 -2.91 -32.04 -3.04
C HIS A 103 -1.46 -31.67 -3.43
N SER A 104 -1.26 -30.91 -4.50
CA SER A 104 0.06 -30.55 -5.01
C SER A 104 0.18 -29.06 -5.38
N ALA A 105 1.41 -28.55 -5.29
CA ALA A 105 1.78 -27.24 -5.79
C ALA A 105 1.93 -27.30 -7.32
N SER A 106 0.80 -27.25 -8.02
CA SER A 106 0.73 -27.16 -9.48
C SER A 106 0.43 -25.74 -9.94
N TYR A 107 0.56 -25.48 -11.25
CA TYR A 107 0.18 -24.19 -11.82
C TYR A 107 -1.31 -23.89 -11.64
N GLU A 108 -2.15 -24.92 -11.72
CA GLU A 108 -3.60 -24.81 -11.50
C GLU A 108 -3.91 -24.42 -10.05
N THR A 109 -3.22 -25.01 -9.06
CA THR A 109 -3.36 -24.61 -7.65
C THR A 109 -2.93 -23.17 -7.43
N ALA A 110 -1.84 -22.73 -8.08
CA ALA A 110 -1.38 -21.35 -8.00
C ALA A 110 -2.38 -20.36 -8.63
N ASP A 111 -2.98 -20.72 -9.77
CA ASP A 111 -4.01 -19.93 -10.44
C ASP A 111 -5.29 -19.79 -9.60
N LEU A 112 -5.74 -20.89 -8.98
CA LEU A 112 -6.86 -20.88 -8.04
C LEU A 112 -6.57 -19.99 -6.82
N PHE A 113 -5.34 -20.02 -6.30
CA PHE A 113 -4.94 -19.18 -5.17
C PHE A 113 -4.90 -17.70 -5.54
N MET A 114 -4.37 -17.36 -6.72
CA MET A 114 -4.37 -15.99 -7.23
C MET A 114 -5.79 -15.47 -7.47
N THR A 115 -6.66 -16.33 -8.00
CA THR A 115 -8.09 -16.01 -8.17
C THR A 115 -8.74 -15.75 -6.81
N LEU A 116 -8.49 -16.59 -5.80
CA LEU A 116 -8.97 -16.35 -4.43
C LEU A 116 -8.51 -14.98 -3.91
N VAL A 117 -7.23 -14.64 -4.04
CA VAL A 117 -6.71 -13.32 -3.61
C VAL A 117 -7.44 -12.17 -4.32
N PHE A 118 -7.70 -12.29 -5.62
CA PHE A 118 -8.41 -11.27 -6.39
C PHE A 118 -9.88 -11.12 -5.94
N GLU A 119 -10.58 -12.22 -5.68
CA GLU A 119 -11.96 -12.16 -5.20
C GLU A 119 -12.05 -11.57 -3.77
N LEU A 120 -11.09 -11.88 -2.89
CA LEU A 120 -11.02 -11.27 -1.54
C LEU A 120 -10.88 -9.74 -1.57
N GLN A 121 -10.25 -9.17 -2.60
CA GLN A 121 -10.10 -7.72 -2.76
C GLN A 121 -11.43 -6.97 -2.90
N HIS A 122 -12.48 -7.67 -3.33
CA HIS A 122 -13.78 -7.08 -3.61
C HIS A 122 -14.78 -7.24 -2.47
N LEU A 123 -14.42 -7.99 -1.42
CA LEU A 123 -15.29 -8.25 -0.29
C LEU A 123 -15.27 -7.12 0.73
N SER A 124 -16.44 -6.85 1.32
CA SER A 124 -16.53 -5.98 2.50
C SER A 124 -15.94 -6.65 3.74
N PHE A 125 -15.69 -5.86 4.77
CA PHE A 125 -15.24 -6.39 6.05
C PHE A 125 -16.23 -7.39 6.66
N GLU A 126 -17.53 -7.12 6.56
CA GLU A 126 -18.61 -7.98 7.05
C GLU A 126 -18.65 -9.31 6.31
N ALA A 127 -18.48 -9.29 4.98
CA ALA A 127 -18.40 -10.50 4.16
C ALA A 127 -17.16 -11.33 4.52
N LEU A 128 -15.99 -10.69 4.64
CA LEU A 128 -14.74 -11.35 5.06
C LEU A 128 -14.87 -11.97 6.45
N ARG A 129 -15.51 -11.27 7.40
CA ARG A 129 -15.74 -11.78 8.75
C ARG A 129 -16.71 -12.97 8.75
N THR A 130 -17.77 -12.90 7.96
CA THR A 130 -18.73 -14.01 7.79
C THR A 130 -18.05 -15.24 7.21
N LEU A 131 -17.22 -15.05 6.18
CA LEU A 131 -16.42 -16.13 5.59
C LEU A 131 -15.46 -16.73 6.61
N TRP A 132 -14.75 -15.90 7.39
CA TRP A 132 -13.86 -16.37 8.43
C TRP A 132 -14.60 -17.13 9.53
N GLN A 133 -15.85 -16.81 9.87
CA GLN A 133 -16.58 -17.54 10.91
C GLN A 133 -17.12 -18.90 10.46
N ARG A 134 -17.16 -19.17 9.15
CA ARG A 134 -17.69 -20.42 8.61
C ARG A 134 -16.68 -21.56 8.76
N SER A 135 -17.06 -22.57 9.54
CA SER A 135 -16.25 -23.78 9.77
C SER A 135 -15.89 -24.55 8.50
N SER A 136 -16.69 -24.45 7.43
CA SER A 136 -16.43 -25.09 6.13
C SER A 136 -15.15 -24.62 5.44
N PHE A 137 -14.55 -23.52 5.90
CA PHE A 137 -13.30 -22.97 5.36
C PHE A 137 -12.04 -23.46 6.09
N LYS A 138 -12.19 -24.29 7.13
CA LYS A 138 -11.07 -24.94 7.82
C LYS A 138 -10.70 -26.23 7.11
N CYS A 139 -9.94 -26.14 6.03
CA CYS A 139 -9.64 -27.32 5.22
C CYS A 139 -8.60 -28.25 5.82
N ARG A 140 -7.70 -27.71 6.66
CA ARG A 140 -6.62 -28.43 7.33
C ARG A 140 -6.53 -28.05 8.81
N ASP A 141 -7.67 -27.76 9.43
CA ASP A 141 -7.81 -27.31 10.82
C ASP A 141 -7.10 -25.98 11.19
N ASN A 142 -6.49 -25.28 10.21
CA ASN A 142 -5.66 -24.09 10.44
C ASN A 142 -6.04 -22.88 9.55
N TRP A 143 -7.29 -22.80 9.10
CA TRP A 143 -7.82 -21.73 8.23
C TRP A 143 -7.11 -21.55 6.86
N GLN A 144 -6.23 -22.47 6.45
CA GLN A 144 -5.71 -22.50 5.09
C GLN A 144 -6.82 -22.92 4.10
N PRO A 145 -6.87 -22.32 2.90
CA PRO A 145 -5.91 -21.37 2.31
C PRO A 145 -6.18 -19.89 2.64
N LEU A 146 -7.29 -19.57 3.32
CA LEU A 146 -7.74 -18.19 3.54
C LEU A 146 -6.73 -17.35 4.33
N ILE A 147 -6.16 -17.93 5.41
CA ILE A 147 -5.14 -17.28 6.22
C ILE A 147 -3.88 -16.89 5.42
N ASP A 148 -3.53 -17.68 4.39
CA ASP A 148 -2.37 -17.43 3.54
C ASP A 148 -2.69 -16.39 2.45
N ALA A 149 -3.95 -16.29 2.04
CA ALA A 149 -4.42 -15.33 1.04
C ALA A 149 -4.61 -13.91 1.59
N LEU A 150 -5.05 -13.77 2.86
CA LEU A 150 -5.33 -12.48 3.50
C LEU A 150 -4.19 -11.44 3.37
N PRO A 151 -2.92 -11.81 3.61
CA PRO A 151 -1.78 -10.90 3.43
C PRO A 151 -1.60 -10.35 2.02
N SER A 152 -2.05 -11.09 1.00
CA SER A 152 -1.93 -10.71 -0.41
C SER A 152 -3.13 -9.90 -0.92
N CYS A 153 -4.26 -9.92 -0.19
CA CYS A 153 -5.46 -9.15 -0.52
C CYS A 153 -5.19 -7.64 -0.51
N ALA A 154 -4.42 -7.14 0.46
CA ALA A 154 -3.95 -5.75 0.50
C ALA A 154 -5.03 -4.65 0.40
N THR A 155 -6.27 -4.94 0.80
CA THR A 155 -7.36 -3.95 0.96
C THR A 155 -7.56 -3.56 2.42
N GLU A 156 -8.25 -2.45 2.66
CA GLU A 156 -8.50 -1.98 4.02
C GLU A 156 -9.32 -3.00 4.83
N ALA A 157 -10.34 -3.61 4.21
CA ALA A 157 -11.15 -4.64 4.84
C ALA A 157 -10.31 -5.86 5.27
N CYS A 158 -9.38 -6.31 4.42
CA CYS A 158 -8.45 -7.39 4.74
C CYS A 158 -7.48 -7.01 5.88
N VAL A 159 -6.99 -5.76 5.91
CA VAL A 159 -6.14 -5.26 7.00
C VAL A 159 -6.89 -5.20 8.33
N VAL A 160 -8.14 -4.71 8.32
CA VAL A 160 -8.97 -4.65 9.53
C VAL A 160 -9.26 -6.06 10.04
N LEU A 161 -9.56 -7.03 9.17
CA LEU A 161 -9.74 -8.42 9.57
C LEU A 161 -8.44 -8.99 10.17
N MET A 162 -7.28 -8.83 9.51
CA MET A 162 -5.99 -9.27 10.05
C MET A 162 -5.73 -8.68 11.44
N LYS A 163 -6.04 -7.39 11.64
CA LYS A 163 -5.92 -6.72 12.94
C LYS A 163 -6.85 -7.30 14.00
N ASP A 164 -8.10 -7.63 13.65
CA ASP A 164 -9.05 -8.26 14.56
C ASP A 164 -8.58 -9.65 14.98
N LEU A 165 -8.06 -10.45 14.03
CA LEU A 165 -7.52 -11.78 14.30
C LEU A 165 -6.28 -11.78 15.20
N ILE A 166 -5.38 -10.81 14.99
CA ILE A 166 -4.21 -10.60 15.87
C ILE A 166 -4.68 -10.20 17.28
N ALA A 167 -5.68 -9.33 17.38
CA ALA A 167 -6.18 -8.84 18.66
C ALA A 167 -6.96 -9.90 19.45
N SER A 168 -7.71 -10.77 18.76
CA SER A 168 -8.47 -11.87 19.38
C SER A 168 -7.60 -13.08 19.75
N GLY A 169 -6.41 -13.20 19.16
CA GLY A 169 -5.53 -14.35 19.36
C GLY A 169 -6.01 -15.61 18.65
N GLU A 170 -6.81 -15.47 17.59
CA GLU A 170 -7.31 -16.57 16.75
C GLU A 170 -6.26 -17.12 15.77
N VAL A 171 -5.08 -16.52 15.74
CA VAL A 171 -4.00 -16.82 14.79
C VAL A 171 -2.70 -17.09 15.55
N GLU A 172 -2.01 -18.15 15.12
CA GLU A 172 -0.71 -18.57 15.66
C GLU A 172 0.39 -17.50 15.48
N GLU A 173 1.39 -17.51 16.36
CA GLU A 173 2.42 -16.46 16.41
C GLU A 173 3.23 -16.31 15.11
N ASP A 174 3.54 -17.41 14.43
CA ASP A 174 4.24 -17.40 13.14
C ASP A 174 3.43 -16.71 12.03
N LYS A 175 2.10 -16.92 12.03
CA LYS A 175 1.17 -16.28 11.10
C LYS A 175 0.96 -14.80 11.45
N VAL A 176 0.94 -14.44 12.73
CA VAL A 176 0.93 -13.04 13.17
C VAL A 176 2.17 -12.30 12.67
N GLU A 177 3.35 -12.89 12.77
CA GLU A 177 4.58 -12.30 12.23
C GLU A 177 4.50 -12.13 10.70
N TYR A 178 3.96 -13.12 9.99
CA TYR A 178 3.73 -13.02 8.54
C TYR A 178 2.78 -11.88 8.17
N PHE A 179 1.69 -11.68 8.92
CA PHE A 179 0.76 -10.57 8.71
C PHE A 179 1.49 -9.23 8.84
N PHE A 180 2.29 -9.05 9.88
CA PHE A 180 3.05 -7.81 10.07
C PHE A 180 4.05 -7.53 8.95
N TRP A 181 4.76 -8.55 8.45
CA TRP A 181 5.66 -8.38 7.31
C TRP A 181 4.92 -8.02 6.03
N SER A 182 3.71 -8.55 5.83
CA SER A 182 2.92 -8.29 4.64
C SER A 182 2.49 -6.82 4.47
N PHE A 183 2.31 -6.10 5.59
CA PHE A 183 1.92 -4.68 5.55
C PHE A 183 2.92 -3.79 4.80
N ALA A 184 4.20 -4.17 4.76
CA ALA A 184 5.22 -3.44 3.99
C ALA A 184 4.99 -3.52 2.48
N PHE A 185 4.26 -4.53 2.01
CA PHE A 185 4.05 -4.81 0.59
C PHE A 185 2.72 -4.27 0.04
N ILE A 186 1.84 -3.75 0.89
CA ILE A 186 0.55 -3.14 0.47
C ILE A 186 0.80 -2.01 -0.53
N PRO A 187 0.27 -2.09 -1.77
CA PRO A 187 0.65 -1.20 -2.86
C PRO A 187 0.21 0.25 -2.65
N ASN A 188 -1.04 0.42 -2.22
CA ASN A 188 -1.71 1.71 -2.03
C ASN A 188 -2.30 1.77 -0.62
N PRO A 189 -1.47 2.07 0.40
CA PRO A 189 -1.96 2.20 1.77
C PRO A 189 -2.99 3.33 1.90
N THR A 190 -3.99 3.16 2.75
CA THR A 190 -4.96 4.21 3.11
C THR A 190 -4.71 4.73 4.52
N SER A 191 -5.28 5.89 4.85
CA SER A 191 -5.26 6.40 6.23
C SER A 191 -6.02 5.49 7.20
N GLY A 192 -7.12 4.85 6.75
CA GLY A 192 -7.89 3.91 7.55
C GLY A 192 -7.12 2.64 7.92
N MET A 193 -6.28 2.11 7.01
CA MET A 193 -5.34 1.03 7.34
C MET A 193 -4.34 1.44 8.44
N ILE A 194 -3.80 2.66 8.37
CA ILE A 194 -2.86 3.15 9.40
C ILE A 194 -3.58 3.32 10.74
N GLU A 195 -4.77 3.91 10.71
CA GLU A 195 -5.58 4.16 11.91
C GLU A 195 -5.97 2.86 12.61
N SER A 196 -6.44 1.86 11.86
CA SER A 196 -6.83 0.55 12.39
C SER A 196 -5.66 -0.21 13.03
N LEU A 197 -4.45 -0.09 12.47
CA LEU A 197 -3.25 -0.79 12.97
C LEU A 197 -2.53 -0.05 14.10
N ALA A 198 -2.67 1.27 14.21
CA ALA A 198 -1.97 2.08 15.22
C ALA A 198 -2.11 1.57 16.67
N PRO A 199 -3.28 1.08 17.13
CA PRO A 199 -3.44 0.53 18.47
C PRO A 199 -2.55 -0.69 18.76
N LEU A 200 -2.18 -1.46 17.73
CA LEU A 200 -1.32 -2.65 17.90
C LEU A 200 0.07 -2.30 18.42
N LEU A 201 0.57 -1.08 18.16
CA LEU A 201 1.86 -0.60 18.68
C LEU A 201 1.87 -0.44 20.20
N LYS A 202 0.69 -0.26 20.81
CA LYS A 202 0.52 -0.12 22.27
C LYS A 202 0.27 -1.46 22.96
N SER A 203 0.10 -2.54 22.20
CA SER A 203 -0.06 -3.87 22.77
C SER A 203 1.19 -4.29 23.53
N PRO A 204 1.09 -4.85 24.74
CA PRO A 204 2.22 -5.42 25.46
C PRO A 204 2.94 -6.53 24.66
N ARG A 205 2.21 -7.20 23.75
CA ARG A 205 2.72 -8.26 22.87
C ARG A 205 3.24 -7.74 21.53
N ALA A 206 3.31 -6.43 21.32
CA ALA A 206 3.72 -5.84 20.05
C ALA A 206 5.17 -6.24 19.71
N SER A 207 5.35 -7.12 18.73
CA SER A 207 6.64 -7.65 18.29
C SER A 207 7.46 -6.63 17.47
N GLN A 208 8.69 -6.98 17.09
CA GLN A 208 9.51 -6.10 16.26
C GLN A 208 8.92 -5.94 14.85
N SER A 209 8.35 -7.00 14.29
CA SER A 209 7.68 -6.96 12.99
C SER A 209 6.44 -6.08 13.06
N CYS A 210 5.67 -6.06 14.16
CA CYS A 210 4.55 -5.13 14.34
C CYS A 210 5.00 -3.68 14.12
N PHE A 211 6.04 -3.25 14.83
CA PHE A 211 6.58 -1.90 14.68
C PHE A 211 7.09 -1.61 13.27
N LEU A 212 7.80 -2.55 12.65
CA LEU A 212 8.37 -2.37 11.31
C LEU A 212 7.30 -2.40 10.21
N GLY A 213 6.32 -3.29 10.30
CA GLY A 213 5.21 -3.43 9.35
C GLY A 213 4.33 -2.19 9.34
N VAL A 214 3.88 -1.75 10.52
CA VAL A 214 3.05 -0.54 10.65
C VAL A 214 3.80 0.70 10.17
N THR A 215 5.08 0.86 10.52
CA THR A 215 5.86 2.03 10.06
C THR A 215 6.28 1.95 8.60
N ALA A 216 6.40 0.76 8.01
CA ALA A 216 6.60 0.60 6.57
C ALA A 216 5.36 1.05 5.80
N LEU A 217 4.17 0.70 6.31
CA LEU A 217 2.90 1.16 5.77
C LEU A 217 2.79 2.69 5.80
N VAL A 218 3.12 3.31 6.95
CA VAL A 218 3.17 4.77 7.09
C VAL A 218 4.18 5.40 6.14
N HIS A 219 5.38 4.83 6.01
CA HIS A 219 6.39 5.33 5.09
C HIS A 219 5.89 5.32 3.64
N ARG A 220 5.25 4.23 3.21
CA ARG A 220 4.71 4.09 1.86
C ARG A 220 3.55 5.05 1.61
N PHE A 221 2.63 5.20 2.57
CA PHE A 221 1.57 6.21 2.53
C PHE A 221 2.13 7.63 2.36
N CYS A 222 3.08 8.01 3.21
CA CYS A 222 3.74 9.32 3.18
C CYS A 222 4.62 9.56 1.96
N SER A 223 5.08 8.50 1.29
CA SER A 223 5.85 8.65 0.05
C SER A 223 4.95 8.97 -1.15
N ALA A 224 3.65 8.63 -1.06
CA ALA A 224 2.65 8.89 -2.09
C ALA A 224 1.85 10.19 -1.85
N HIS A 225 1.85 10.73 -0.62
CA HIS A 225 1.04 11.90 -0.23
C HIS A 225 1.93 13.04 0.27
N SER A 226 1.85 14.22 -0.36
CA SER A 226 2.70 15.38 -0.04
C SER A 226 2.45 15.96 1.36
N SER A 227 1.21 15.93 1.84
CA SER A 227 0.80 16.51 3.13
C SER A 227 0.46 15.42 4.15
N CYS A 228 1.31 14.40 4.26
CA CYS A 228 1.02 13.27 5.14
C CYS A 228 1.19 13.60 6.64
N ASP A 229 1.93 14.66 6.97
CA ASP A 229 2.24 15.12 8.32
C ASP A 229 1.03 15.67 9.07
N VAL A 230 0.01 16.14 8.35
CA VAL A 230 -1.27 16.62 8.91
C VAL A 230 -2.32 15.53 9.07
N VAL A 231 -2.04 14.30 8.60
CA VAL A 231 -3.01 13.20 8.67
C VAL A 231 -3.10 12.65 10.11
N PRO A 232 -4.28 12.65 10.76
CA PRO A 232 -4.41 12.27 12.17
C PRO A 232 -3.90 10.86 12.48
N ALA A 233 -4.14 9.89 11.58
CA ALA A 233 -3.65 8.53 11.72
C ALA A 233 -2.11 8.46 11.81
N VAL A 234 -1.41 9.20 10.94
CA VAL A 234 0.05 9.29 10.93
C VAL A 234 0.56 9.97 12.19
N GLN A 235 -0.06 11.08 12.60
CA GLN A 235 0.30 11.79 13.83
C GLN A 235 0.12 10.90 15.07
N SER A 236 -0.93 10.07 15.10
CA SER A 236 -1.18 9.12 16.20
C SER A 236 -0.05 8.08 16.31
N VAL A 237 0.40 7.53 15.18
CA VAL A 237 1.55 6.61 15.16
C VAL A 237 2.82 7.31 15.62
N MET A 238 3.13 8.51 15.09
CA MET A 238 4.33 9.26 15.47
C MET A 238 4.35 9.65 16.94
N ARG A 239 3.19 10.05 17.50
CA ARG A 239 3.03 10.32 18.93
C ARG A 239 3.30 9.08 19.77
N THR A 240 2.73 7.94 19.39
CA THR A 240 2.98 6.66 20.08
C THR A 240 4.47 6.30 20.07
N LEU A 241 5.15 6.47 18.93
CA LEU A 241 6.60 6.25 18.85
C LEU A 241 7.41 7.26 19.70
N GLY A 242 6.97 8.51 19.76
CA GLY A 242 7.57 9.56 20.60
C GLY A 242 7.43 9.27 22.10
N GLU A 243 6.29 8.72 22.52
CA GLU A 243 6.05 8.28 23.91
C GLU A 243 7.09 7.24 24.34
N PHE A 244 7.41 6.25 23.48
CA PHE A 244 8.47 5.27 23.74
C PHE A 244 9.87 5.88 23.89
N LEU A 245 10.14 7.05 23.31
CA LEU A 245 11.45 7.72 23.46
C LEU A 245 11.54 8.52 24.76
N GLY A 246 10.42 8.94 25.36
CA GLY A 246 10.42 9.82 26.53
C GLY A 246 11.21 11.13 26.32
N GLY A 247 11.32 11.60 25.07
CA GLY A 247 12.05 12.81 24.66
C GLY A 247 13.58 12.70 24.59
N ASN A 248 14.21 11.85 25.41
CA ASN A 248 15.68 11.75 25.51
C ASN A 248 16.23 10.32 25.62
N CYS A 249 15.40 9.30 25.36
CA CYS A 249 15.74 7.88 25.41
C CYS A 249 16.31 7.43 26.75
N THR A 250 15.72 7.87 27.86
CA THR A 250 16.11 7.36 29.19
C THR A 250 15.71 5.90 29.34
N VAL A 251 16.69 5.04 29.60
CA VAL A 251 16.50 3.61 29.78
C VAL A 251 16.61 3.30 31.28
N GLN A 252 15.66 2.52 31.80
CA GLN A 252 15.60 2.12 33.22
C GLN A 252 16.08 0.68 33.41
N ASP A 253 15.67 -0.22 32.51
CA ASP A 253 15.99 -1.65 32.54
C ASP A 253 16.19 -2.21 31.11
N SER A 254 16.48 -3.51 31.02
CA SER A 254 16.71 -4.21 29.74
C SER A 254 15.46 -4.34 28.86
N GLU A 255 14.28 -4.42 29.47
CA GLU A 255 13.00 -4.48 28.74
C GLU A 255 12.71 -3.13 28.09
N HIS A 256 12.88 -2.05 28.84
CA HIS A 256 12.75 -0.68 28.37
C HIS A 256 13.79 -0.37 27.30
N LEU A 257 15.04 -0.85 27.45
CA LEU A 257 16.06 -0.76 26.41
C LEU A 257 15.56 -1.34 25.08
N SER A 258 14.98 -2.54 25.13
CA SER A 258 14.45 -3.25 23.96
C SER A 258 13.30 -2.49 23.32
N LYS A 259 12.39 -1.90 24.11
CA LYS A 259 11.28 -1.07 23.63
C LYS A 259 11.77 0.22 22.95
N VAL A 260 12.72 0.94 23.56
CA VAL A 260 13.31 2.15 22.96
C VAL A 260 14.03 1.82 21.65
N GLN A 261 14.81 0.73 21.61
CA GLN A 261 15.48 0.28 20.38
C GLN A 261 14.49 -0.05 19.26
N ARG A 262 13.39 -0.73 19.59
CA ARG A 262 12.31 -1.06 18.65
C ARG A 262 11.67 0.21 18.09
N ALA A 263 11.35 1.17 18.95
CA ALA A 263 10.81 2.46 18.56
C ALA A 263 11.78 3.23 17.65
N LEU A 264 13.07 3.32 17.98
CA LEU A 264 14.08 3.98 17.14
C LEU A 264 14.17 3.37 15.74
N ARG A 265 14.12 2.03 15.62
CA ARG A 265 14.09 1.34 14.32
C ARG A 265 12.82 1.67 13.54
N ALA A 266 11.66 1.70 14.22
CA ALA A 266 10.38 2.02 13.62
C ALA A 266 10.33 3.47 13.11
N ILE A 267 10.84 4.43 13.89
CA ILE A 267 10.96 5.84 13.52
C ILE A 267 11.83 5.99 12.28
N GLY A 268 12.98 5.32 12.24
CA GLY A 268 13.85 5.31 11.05
C GLY A 268 13.22 4.66 9.83
N ASN A 269 12.32 3.70 10.04
CA ASN A 269 11.59 3.05 8.96
C ASN A 269 10.47 3.94 8.40
N ALA A 270 9.75 4.68 9.27
CA ALA A 270 8.67 5.61 8.91
C ALA A 270 9.14 6.78 8.01
N GLY A 271 10.42 7.17 8.11
CA GLY A 271 11.04 8.12 7.19
C GLY A 271 10.48 9.54 7.29
N LEU A 272 9.90 10.05 6.20
CA LEU A 272 9.36 11.42 6.12
C LEU A 272 8.39 11.74 7.27
N ALA A 273 7.53 10.79 7.63
CA ALA A 273 6.55 10.93 8.71
C ALA A 273 7.19 11.28 10.07
N ALA A 274 8.43 10.81 10.29
CA ALA A 274 9.15 10.96 11.55
C ALA A 274 9.85 12.31 11.72
N ALA A 275 9.69 13.26 10.79
CA ALA A 275 10.37 14.56 10.85
C ALA A 275 10.14 15.30 12.18
N ALA A 276 8.93 15.23 12.75
CA ALA A 276 8.59 15.84 14.03
C ALA A 276 9.38 15.26 15.23
N LEU A 277 9.92 14.05 15.11
CA LEU A 277 10.70 13.38 16.17
C LEU A 277 12.20 13.68 16.08
N ALA A 278 12.66 14.45 15.08
CA ALA A 278 14.07 14.79 14.91
C ALA A 278 14.74 15.41 16.16
N PRO A 279 14.09 16.32 16.92
CA PRO A 279 14.69 16.85 18.15
C PRO A 279 14.93 15.79 19.24
N ALA A 280 14.00 14.84 19.39
CA ALA A 280 14.14 13.74 20.34
C ALA A 280 15.27 12.78 19.91
N LEU A 281 15.30 12.39 18.62
CA LEU A 281 16.36 11.55 18.06
C LEU A 281 17.75 12.16 18.23
N SER A 282 17.87 13.47 17.99
CA SER A 282 19.12 14.20 18.19
C SER A 282 19.58 14.14 19.66
N SER A 283 18.64 14.38 20.59
CA SER A 283 18.92 14.29 22.02
C SER A 283 19.37 12.88 22.43
N CYS A 284 18.73 11.83 21.88
CA CYS A 284 19.11 10.44 22.10
C CYS A 284 20.50 10.09 21.55
N ALA A 285 20.91 10.69 20.43
CA ALA A 285 22.21 10.47 19.82
C ALA A 285 23.37 11.18 20.56
N ALA A 286 23.13 12.41 21.02
CA ALA A 286 24.15 13.30 21.57
C ALA A 286 24.47 13.03 23.06
N LEU A 287 23.48 12.62 23.86
CA LEU A 287 23.67 12.42 25.29
C LEU A 287 24.57 11.22 25.60
N ARG A 288 25.79 11.48 26.11
CA ARG A 288 26.77 10.45 26.46
C ARG A 288 26.32 9.52 27.59
N SER A 289 25.35 9.94 28.39
CA SER A 289 24.73 9.12 29.44
C SER A 289 23.84 7.99 28.88
N ARG A 290 23.59 7.97 27.57
CA ARG A 290 22.80 6.91 26.92
C ARG A 290 23.68 5.73 26.50
N PRO A 291 23.14 4.50 26.56
CA PRO A 291 23.83 3.32 26.03
C PRO A 291 24.27 3.53 24.58
N LEU A 292 25.42 2.97 24.21
CA LEU A 292 25.99 3.11 22.87
C LEU A 292 25.00 2.62 21.80
N GLU A 293 24.28 1.55 22.08
CA GLU A 293 23.29 0.94 21.20
C GLU A 293 22.13 1.91 20.90
N ILE A 294 21.68 2.67 21.90
CA ILE A 294 20.64 3.70 21.75
C ILE A 294 21.16 4.85 20.90
N ARG A 295 22.37 5.34 21.18
CA ARG A 295 22.97 6.44 20.42
C ARG A 295 23.14 6.08 18.95
N LEU A 296 23.64 4.87 18.66
CA LEU A 296 23.79 4.36 17.30
C LEU A 296 22.44 4.15 16.61
N ALA A 297 21.45 3.59 17.32
CA ALA A 297 20.10 3.42 16.79
C ALA A 297 19.45 4.78 16.44
N ALA A 298 19.65 5.80 17.29
CA ALA A 298 19.14 7.15 17.05
C ALA A 298 19.79 7.81 15.82
N VAL A 299 21.12 7.69 15.66
CA VAL A 299 21.81 8.14 14.45
C VAL A 299 21.27 7.42 13.20
N ARG A 300 21.10 6.10 13.27
CA ARG A 300 20.55 5.31 12.15
C ARG A 300 19.10 5.68 11.82
N ALA A 301 18.30 6.09 12.80
CA ALA A 301 16.93 6.50 12.60
C ALA A 301 16.81 7.74 11.68
N PHE A 302 17.83 8.59 11.62
CA PHE A 302 17.82 9.72 10.70
C PHE A 302 17.88 9.32 9.23
N ARG A 303 18.29 8.10 8.85
CA ARG A 303 18.59 7.68 7.46
C ARG A 303 17.49 7.97 6.43
N ARG A 304 16.22 8.01 6.82
CA ARG A 304 15.08 8.30 5.92
C ARG A 304 14.31 9.59 6.27
N ILE A 305 14.77 10.34 7.27
CA ILE A 305 14.22 11.66 7.61
C ILE A 305 14.79 12.70 6.63
N PRO A 306 14.03 13.74 6.21
CA PRO A 306 14.50 14.77 5.30
C PRO A 306 15.83 15.40 5.73
N CYS A 307 16.68 15.74 4.75
CA CYS A 307 18.01 16.27 5.00
C CYS A 307 17.99 17.61 5.76
N SER A 308 16.99 18.47 5.51
CA SER A 308 16.81 19.73 6.24
C SER A 308 16.73 19.50 7.75
N ALA A 309 15.91 18.53 8.19
CA ALA A 309 15.80 18.18 9.60
C ALA A 309 17.10 17.56 10.16
N ARG A 310 17.87 16.81 9.37
CA ARG A 310 19.17 16.27 9.81
C ARG A 310 20.20 17.34 10.06
N VAL A 311 20.32 18.29 9.12
CA VAL A 311 21.29 19.38 9.21
C VAL A 311 20.97 20.29 10.39
N SER A 312 19.69 20.58 10.62
CA SER A 312 19.27 21.45 11.72
C SER A 312 19.39 20.82 13.10
N HIS A 313 19.23 19.49 13.23
CA HIS A 313 19.11 18.85 14.54
C HIS A 313 20.25 17.90 14.91
N LEU A 314 20.82 17.13 13.97
CA LEU A 314 21.81 16.09 14.29
C LEU A 314 23.25 16.63 14.25
N LEU A 315 23.65 17.25 13.15
CA LEU A 315 25.04 17.71 12.94
C LEU A 315 25.53 18.71 13.99
N PRO A 316 24.74 19.70 14.44
CA PRO A 316 25.20 20.68 15.42
C PRO A 316 25.44 20.12 16.83
N ARG A 317 24.95 18.91 17.11
CA ARG A 317 24.98 18.29 18.46
C ARG A 317 25.94 17.11 18.58
N LEU A 318 26.53 16.67 17.45
CA LEU A 318 27.54 15.62 17.43
C LEU A 318 28.97 16.16 17.29
N ALA A 319 29.13 17.44 16.93
CA ALA A 319 30.39 18.18 17.01
C ALA A 319 30.69 18.56 18.46
#